data_AF-A0AAW0JH08-F1
#
_entry.id   AF-A0AAW0JH08-F1
#
_cell.length_a   1.000
_cell.length_b   1.000
_cell.length_c   1.000
_cell.angle_alpha   90.00
_cell.angle_beta   90.00
_cell.angle_gamma   90.00
#
_symmetry.space_group_name_H-M   'P 1'
#
loop_
_entity.id
_entity.type
_entity.pdbx_description
1 polymer ?
#
loop_
_entity_poly.entity_id
_entity_poly.type
_entity_poly.pdbx_seq_one_letter_code
_entity_poly.pdbx_strand_id
1 'polypeptide(L)'
;MILRVILLHTSLWIHIYAKPPQKEDGTWTVGVFDRSSVMSRDGCFARLPIAHLVYNLIPPMGNIPSLLTFEEVVTVFHEFGHALQRMLTKQDDGLVSGVQGIVWDAVELSSLFMEKWCHHNDTLMTIGKHYNTKKSIPESLCTDLLKNVDLFRGLVPVWECTLNATANLKSPILPVKL
;
A
#
# COMPACT_ATOMS: atom_id res chain seq x y z
N MET A 1 4.98 13.93 -10.55
CA MET A 1 5.72 13.11 -11.53
C MET A 1 5.07 11.75 -11.51
N ILE A 2 4.44 11.31 -12.61
CA ILE A 2 3.85 9.97 -12.73
C ILE A 2 4.95 9.04 -13.20
N LEU A 3 5.33 8.07 -12.36
CA LEU A 3 6.21 6.99 -12.79
C LEU A 3 5.34 5.85 -13.32
N ARG A 4 5.57 5.41 -14.56
CA ARG A 4 4.94 4.21 -15.13
C ARG A 4 5.93 3.06 -15.06
N VAL A 5 5.64 2.07 -14.21
CA VAL A 5 6.36 0.79 -14.21
C VAL A 5 5.52 -0.22 -14.99
N ILE A 6 6.07 -0.73 -16.09
CA ILE A 6 5.46 -1.84 -16.86
C ILE A 6 6.09 -3.12 -16.32
N LEU A 7 5.37 -3.83 -15.46
CA LEU A 7 5.58 -5.26 -15.32
C LEU A 7 4.96 -5.87 -16.59
N LEU A 8 5.61 -6.82 -17.24
CA LEU A 8 5.29 -7.31 -18.61
C LEU A 8 3.82 -7.68 -18.88
N HIS A 9 2.94 -7.67 -17.88
CA HIS A 9 1.53 -8.02 -17.97
C HIS A 9 0.58 -7.06 -17.19
N THR A 10 1.04 -5.93 -16.62
CA THR A 10 0.19 -4.96 -15.90
C THR A 10 0.79 -3.54 -15.93
N SER A 11 0.05 -2.52 -15.49
CA SER A 11 0.61 -1.17 -15.31
C SER A 11 0.36 -0.64 -13.90
N LEU A 12 1.38 0.02 -13.36
CA LEU A 12 1.32 0.70 -12.06
C LEU A 12 1.60 2.19 -12.26
N TRP A 13 0.70 3.04 -11.77
CA TRP A 13 0.88 4.48 -11.69
C TRP A 13 1.18 4.87 -10.25
N ILE A 14 2.08 5.83 -10.05
CA ILE A 14 2.51 6.22 -8.70
C ILE A 14 2.59 7.74 -8.58
N HIS A 15 1.90 8.28 -7.58
CA HIS A 15 1.98 9.67 -7.11
C HIS A 15 2.58 9.73 -5.70
N ILE A 16 3.86 10.07 -5.60
CA ILE A 16 4.67 9.82 -4.38
C ILE A 16 4.60 10.96 -3.35
N TYR A 17 4.69 12.21 -3.79
CA TYR A 17 4.91 13.33 -2.88
C TYR A 17 3.64 14.07 -2.54
N ALA A 18 3.61 14.62 -1.33
CA ALA A 18 2.60 15.58 -0.91
C ALA A 18 2.60 16.82 -1.81
N LYS A 19 1.41 17.32 -2.13
CA LYS A 19 1.25 18.53 -2.96
C LYS A 19 -0.02 19.32 -2.57
N PRO A 20 -0.08 19.88 -1.35
CA PRO A 20 -1.20 20.70 -0.94
C PRO A 20 -1.21 22.06 -1.66
N PRO A 21 -2.38 22.63 -1.99
CA PRO A 21 -3.73 22.07 -1.80
C PRO A 21 -4.21 21.19 -2.97
N GLN A 22 -3.38 20.95 -3.99
CA GLN A 22 -3.83 20.28 -5.23
C GLN A 22 -4.00 18.76 -5.10
N LYS A 23 -3.73 18.20 -3.92
CA LYS A 23 -3.79 16.77 -3.65
C LYS A 23 -4.34 16.56 -2.25
N GLU A 24 -5.29 15.64 -2.14
CA GLU A 24 -5.88 15.22 -0.87
C GLU A 24 -4.83 14.57 0.04
N ASP A 25 -5.01 14.75 1.34
CA ASP A 25 -4.18 14.14 2.39
C ASP A 25 -4.49 12.64 2.52
N GLY A 26 -3.53 11.88 3.08
CA GLY A 26 -3.65 10.43 3.27
C GLY A 26 -2.81 9.62 2.29
N THR A 27 -3.02 8.32 2.26
CA THR A 27 -2.33 7.40 1.35
C THR A 27 -3.29 6.27 1.03
N TRP A 28 -3.37 5.90 -0.25
CA TRP A 28 -4.33 4.91 -0.72
C TRP A 28 -3.96 4.32 -2.08
N THR A 29 -4.61 3.20 -2.39
CA THR A 29 -4.53 2.50 -3.67
C THR A 29 -5.89 2.45 -4.34
N VAL A 30 -5.94 2.80 -5.61
CA VAL A 30 -7.16 2.71 -6.43
C VAL A 30 -6.93 1.89 -7.69
N GLY A 31 -7.95 1.13 -8.10
CA GLY A 31 -7.97 0.48 -9.42
C GLY A 31 -8.37 1.51 -10.47
N VAL A 32 -7.53 1.68 -11.51
CA VAL A 32 -7.89 2.50 -12.68
C VAL A 32 -8.69 1.64 -13.67
N PHE A 33 -8.20 0.43 -13.93
CA PHE A 33 -8.91 -0.60 -14.68
C PHE A 33 -8.68 -1.95 -14.03
N ASP A 34 -9.73 -2.75 -13.97
CA ASP A 34 -9.63 -4.13 -13.52
C ASP A 34 -9.47 -5.11 -14.68
N ARG A 35 -8.98 -6.31 -14.34
CA ARG A 35 -8.77 -7.40 -15.30
C ARG A 35 -10.13 -7.90 -15.77
N SER A 36 -10.35 -7.95 -17.08
CA SER A 36 -11.65 -8.36 -17.61
C SER A 36 -11.54 -8.89 -19.03
N SER A 37 -12.09 -10.09 -19.26
CA SER A 37 -12.23 -10.67 -20.59
C SER A 37 -13.26 -9.91 -21.45
N VAL A 38 -14.37 -9.48 -20.84
CA VAL A 38 -15.44 -8.72 -21.52
C VAL A 38 -14.94 -7.37 -22.03
N MET A 39 -14.03 -6.72 -21.28
CA MET A 39 -13.46 -5.42 -21.67
C MET A 39 -12.19 -5.55 -22.52
N SER A 40 -11.87 -6.75 -22.99
CA SER A 40 -10.69 -7.01 -23.83
C SER A 40 -10.78 -6.30 -25.18
N ARG A 41 -9.61 -6.04 -25.78
CA ARG A 41 -9.45 -5.41 -27.10
C ARG A 41 -8.39 -6.14 -27.93
N ASP A 42 -8.40 -5.88 -29.24
CA ASP A 42 -7.32 -6.26 -30.15
C ASP A 42 -6.98 -7.76 -30.17
N GLY A 43 -8.00 -8.62 -30.00
CA GLY A 43 -7.82 -10.08 -29.97
C GLY A 43 -7.13 -10.62 -28.71
N CYS A 44 -6.91 -9.79 -27.70
CA CYS A 44 -6.36 -10.23 -26.42
C CYS A 44 -7.40 -11.06 -25.64
N PHE A 45 -6.92 -11.95 -24.78
CA PHE A 45 -7.81 -12.76 -23.92
C PHE A 45 -8.52 -11.93 -22.84
N ALA A 46 -7.83 -10.95 -22.27
CA ALA A 46 -8.39 -10.04 -21.27
C ALA A 46 -7.69 -8.68 -21.30
N ARG A 47 -8.41 -7.63 -20.89
CA ARG A 47 -7.81 -6.34 -20.56
C ARG A 47 -6.96 -6.50 -19.30
N LEU A 48 -5.76 -5.93 -19.33
CA LEU A 48 -4.83 -5.96 -18.20
C LEU A 48 -5.21 -4.92 -17.13
N PRO A 49 -5.05 -5.25 -15.85
CA PRO A 49 -5.36 -4.33 -14.76
C PRO A 49 -4.34 -3.19 -14.65
N ILE A 50 -4.80 -2.04 -14.18
CA ILE A 50 -3.99 -0.88 -13.85
C ILE A 50 -4.31 -0.44 -12.42
N ALA A 51 -3.31 -0.39 -11.56
CA ALA A 51 -3.42 0.16 -10.22
C ALA A 51 -2.74 1.54 -10.14
N HIS A 52 -3.26 2.41 -9.28
CA HIS A 52 -2.70 3.72 -8.98
C HIS A 52 -2.44 3.84 -7.49
N LEU A 53 -1.18 4.03 -7.14
CA LEU A 53 -0.68 4.27 -5.80
C LEU A 53 -0.56 5.77 -5.55
N VAL A 54 -1.17 6.24 -4.47
CA VAL A 54 -1.10 7.64 -4.04
C VAL A 54 -0.53 7.69 -2.64
N TYR A 55 0.66 8.26 -2.50
CA TYR A 55 1.36 8.47 -1.23
C TYR A 55 1.53 9.95 -0.95
N ASN A 56 1.56 10.38 0.31
CA ASN A 56 1.90 11.76 0.67
C ASN A 56 3.24 11.84 1.42
N LEU A 57 4.29 11.28 0.81
CA LEU A 57 5.63 11.26 1.41
C LEU A 57 6.28 12.65 1.38
N ILE A 58 7.22 12.85 2.31
CA ILE A 58 8.02 14.07 2.39
C ILE A 58 8.81 14.26 1.08
N PRO A 59 8.67 15.41 0.39
CA PRO A 59 9.39 15.65 -0.85
C PRO A 59 10.90 15.81 -0.61
N PRO A 60 11.74 15.60 -1.65
CA PRO A 60 13.17 15.89 -1.58
C PRO A 60 13.44 17.33 -1.17
N MET A 61 14.53 17.55 -0.41
CA MET A 61 14.99 18.88 -0.01
C MET A 61 16.26 19.26 -0.77
N GLY A 62 16.12 20.11 -1.78
CA GLY A 62 17.23 20.50 -2.65
C GLY A 62 17.85 19.28 -3.35
N ASN A 63 19.12 19.00 -3.05
CA ASN A 63 19.86 17.86 -3.61
C ASN A 63 19.77 16.58 -2.74
N ILE A 64 19.07 16.63 -1.60
CA ILE A 64 18.88 15.48 -0.72
C ILE A 64 17.62 14.74 -1.17
N PRO A 65 17.70 13.44 -1.48
CA PRO A 65 16.52 12.65 -1.83
C PRO A 65 15.51 12.62 -0.68
N SER A 66 14.27 12.25 -0.97
CA SER A 66 13.29 11.96 0.08
C SER A 66 13.82 10.84 0.99
N LEU A 67 13.90 11.12 2.28
CA LEU A 67 14.31 10.17 3.32
C LEU A 67 13.08 9.79 4.11
N LEU A 68 12.73 8.51 4.07
CA LEU A 68 11.52 8.01 4.68
C LEU A 68 11.76 7.59 6.13
N THR A 69 10.77 7.84 6.97
CA THR A 69 10.67 7.19 8.29
C THR A 69 10.34 5.71 8.12
N PHE A 70 10.55 4.92 9.17
CA PHE A 70 10.17 3.51 9.13
C PHE A 70 8.66 3.32 8.92
N GLU A 71 7.83 4.16 9.53
CA GLU A 71 6.36 4.15 9.36
C GLU A 71 5.95 4.49 7.91
N GLU A 72 6.64 5.42 7.25
CA GLU A 72 6.42 5.70 5.84
C GLU A 72 6.81 4.51 4.96
N VAL A 73 7.88 3.77 5.29
CA VAL A 73 8.24 2.54 4.59
C VAL A 73 7.16 1.47 4.76
N VAL A 74 6.64 1.28 5.98
CA VAL A 74 5.52 0.35 6.25
C VAL A 74 4.29 0.74 5.43
N THR A 75 3.94 2.03 5.43
CA THR A 75 2.86 2.59 4.61
C THR A 75 3.06 2.32 3.11
N VAL A 76 4.29 2.45 2.60
CA VAL A 76 4.60 2.13 1.20
C VAL A 76 4.30 0.66 0.89
N PHE A 77 4.71 -0.26 1.77
CA PHE A 77 4.46 -1.69 1.59
C PHE A 77 2.98 -2.04 1.72
N HIS A 78 2.26 -1.41 2.65
CA HIS A 78 0.82 -1.58 2.83
C HIS A 78 0.06 -1.34 1.52
N GLU A 79 0.22 -0.16 0.93
CA GLU A 79 -0.45 0.17 -0.33
C GLU A 79 0.04 -0.67 -1.50
N PHE A 80 1.34 -1.02 -1.50
CA PHE A 80 1.86 -1.91 -2.53
C PHE A 80 1.18 -3.29 -2.48
N GLY A 81 0.79 -3.79 -1.30
CA GLY A 81 -0.02 -5.00 -1.15
C GLY A 81 -1.38 -4.89 -1.84
N HIS A 82 -2.09 -3.79 -1.61
CA HIS A 82 -3.35 -3.47 -2.30
C HIS A 82 -3.19 -3.43 -3.82
N ALA A 83 -2.09 -2.88 -4.31
CA ALA A 83 -1.79 -2.83 -5.74
C ALA A 83 -1.45 -4.20 -6.31
N LEU A 84 -0.68 -5.03 -5.58
CA LEU A 84 -0.35 -6.40 -5.98
C LEU A 84 -1.61 -7.25 -6.11
N GLN A 85 -2.55 -7.18 -5.16
CA GLN A 85 -3.79 -7.95 -5.22
C GLN A 85 -4.63 -7.61 -6.45
N ARG A 86 -4.69 -6.31 -6.80
CA ARG A 86 -5.35 -5.84 -8.03
C ARG A 86 -4.63 -6.33 -9.29
N MET A 87 -3.31 -6.16 -9.34
CA MET A 87 -2.51 -6.44 -10.54
C MET A 87 -2.34 -7.93 -10.82
N LEU A 88 -2.15 -8.75 -9.80
CA LEU A 88 -1.82 -10.18 -9.94
C LEU A 88 -3.04 -11.09 -9.94
N THR A 89 -4.25 -10.52 -10.02
CA THR A 89 -5.48 -11.32 -10.08
C THR A 89 -5.49 -12.23 -11.29
N LYS A 90 -5.97 -13.47 -11.07
CA LYS A 90 -6.19 -14.46 -12.12
C LYS A 90 -7.67 -14.61 -12.51
N GLN A 91 -8.54 -13.78 -11.94
CA GLN A 91 -9.93 -13.71 -12.35
C GLN A 91 -10.07 -12.86 -13.60
N ASP A 92 -10.86 -13.33 -14.55
CA ASP A 92 -11.16 -12.67 -15.83
C ASP A 92 -12.56 -12.07 -15.85
N ASP A 93 -13.39 -12.39 -14.88
CA ASP A 93 -14.66 -11.71 -14.67
C ASP A 93 -14.39 -10.39 -13.94
N GLY A 94 -14.67 -9.29 -14.65
CA GLY A 94 -14.37 -7.95 -14.18
C GLY A 94 -15.00 -7.63 -12.83
N LEU A 95 -16.22 -8.12 -12.58
CA LEU A 95 -17.01 -7.80 -11.38
C LEU A 95 -16.48 -8.45 -10.10
N VAL A 96 -15.56 -9.41 -10.23
CA VAL A 96 -14.94 -10.14 -9.12
C VAL A 96 -13.42 -10.24 -9.25
N SER A 97 -12.84 -9.40 -10.12
CA SER A 97 -11.40 -9.37 -10.34
C SER A 97 -10.68 -8.41 -9.39
N GLY A 98 -9.41 -8.67 -9.14
CA GLY A 98 -8.59 -7.85 -8.26
C GLY A 98 -9.09 -7.91 -6.81
N VAL A 99 -9.69 -6.81 -6.36
CA VAL A 99 -10.30 -6.68 -5.02
C VAL A 99 -11.83 -6.62 -5.07
N GLN A 100 -12.43 -6.63 -6.26
CA GLN A 100 -13.88 -6.56 -6.38
C GLN A 100 -14.52 -7.84 -5.83
N GLY A 101 -15.63 -7.69 -5.11
CA GLY A 101 -16.35 -8.81 -4.51
C GLY A 101 -15.68 -9.43 -3.29
N ILE A 102 -14.51 -8.94 -2.86
CA ILE A 102 -13.90 -9.32 -1.59
C ILE A 102 -14.67 -8.65 -0.45
N VAL A 103 -14.99 -9.43 0.58
CA VAL A 103 -15.63 -8.92 1.79
C VAL A 103 -14.72 -7.88 2.46
N TRP A 104 -15.33 -6.80 2.96
CA TRP A 104 -14.59 -5.60 3.38
C TRP A 104 -13.59 -5.87 4.52
N ASP A 105 -13.87 -6.85 5.37
CA ASP A 105 -12.97 -7.30 6.45
C ASP A 105 -11.72 -8.05 5.95
N ALA A 106 -11.74 -8.58 4.72
CA ALA A 106 -10.62 -9.29 4.11
C ALA A 106 -9.82 -8.46 3.11
N VAL A 107 -10.27 -7.25 2.75
CA VAL A 107 -9.57 -6.41 1.77
C VAL A 107 -8.17 -6.02 2.24
N GLU A 108 -7.98 -5.85 3.55
CA GLU A 108 -6.70 -5.49 4.17
C GLU A 108 -5.72 -6.66 4.33
N LEU A 109 -6.10 -7.88 3.94
CA LEU A 109 -5.23 -9.04 4.16
C LEU A 109 -3.91 -8.91 3.38
N SER A 110 -3.97 -8.41 2.14
CA SER A 110 -2.78 -8.31 1.28
C SER A 110 -1.85 -7.17 1.71
N SER A 111 -2.41 -6.04 2.12
CA SER A 111 -1.68 -4.87 2.61
C SER A 111 -0.97 -5.18 3.94
N LEU A 112 -1.70 -5.71 4.93
CA LEU A 112 -1.14 -6.14 6.22
C LEU A 112 -0.10 -7.26 6.07
N PHE A 113 -0.28 -8.17 5.10
CA PHE A 113 0.74 -9.17 4.79
C PHE A 113 2.03 -8.51 4.29
N MET A 114 1.92 -7.49 3.44
CA MET A 114 3.09 -6.80 2.89
C MET A 114 3.89 -6.05 3.96
N GLU A 115 3.24 -5.45 4.96
CA GLU A 115 3.92 -4.79 6.08
C GLU A 115 4.87 -5.72 6.83
N LYS A 116 4.58 -7.02 6.90
CA LYS A 116 5.44 -8.00 7.59
C LYS A 116 6.84 -8.06 6.97
N TRP A 117 6.98 -7.79 5.67
CA TRP A 117 8.29 -7.74 5.03
C TRP A 117 9.17 -6.59 5.52
N CYS A 118 8.58 -5.50 6.01
CA CYS A 118 9.33 -4.42 6.68
C CYS A 118 9.95 -4.86 8.01
N HIS A 119 9.50 -5.99 8.57
CA HIS A 119 10.06 -6.59 9.78
C HIS A 119 10.93 -7.81 9.51
N HIS A 120 11.16 -8.14 8.23
CA HIS A 120 12.07 -9.22 7.86
C HIS A 120 13.49 -8.67 7.74
N ASN A 121 14.44 -9.28 8.46
CA ASN A 121 15.82 -8.79 8.54
C ASN A 121 16.46 -8.65 7.16
N ASP A 122 16.33 -9.67 6.29
CA ASP A 122 16.96 -9.64 4.97
C ASP A 122 16.37 -8.55 4.07
N THR A 123 15.06 -8.30 4.19
CA THR A 123 14.41 -7.18 3.50
C THR A 123 14.98 -5.84 3.98
N LEU A 124 15.09 -5.65 5.30
CA LEU A 124 15.63 -4.43 5.90
C LEU A 124 17.08 -4.19 5.48
N MET A 125 17.90 -5.24 5.49
CA MET A 125 19.29 -5.18 5.04
C MET A 125 19.40 -4.85 3.54
N THR A 126 18.40 -5.26 2.75
CA THR A 126 18.35 -4.98 1.31
C THR A 126 18.00 -3.53 1.01
N ILE A 127 16.99 -2.98 1.68
CA ILE A 127 16.49 -1.62 1.43
C ILE A 127 17.22 -0.54 2.26
N GLY A 128 17.72 -0.90 3.43
CA GLY A 128 18.37 0.00 4.38
C GLY A 128 19.81 0.30 3.98
N LYS A 129 19.99 1.32 3.13
CA LYS A 129 21.32 1.81 2.74
C LYS A 129 21.41 3.30 2.94
N HIS A 130 22.54 3.76 3.49
CA HIS A 130 22.79 5.18 3.64
C HIS A 130 22.80 5.86 2.26
N TYR A 131 22.01 6.93 2.09
CA TYR A 131 21.79 7.55 0.77
C TYR A 131 23.09 8.01 0.08
N ASN A 132 24.02 8.61 0.85
CA ASN A 132 25.32 9.07 0.34
C ASN A 132 26.35 7.93 0.23
N THR A 133 26.71 7.31 1.36
CA THR A 133 27.82 6.33 1.43
C THR A 133 27.48 4.94 0.89
N LYS A 134 26.21 4.64 0.61
CA LYS A 134 25.68 3.35 0.15
C LYS A 134 25.95 2.16 1.09
N LYS A 135 26.50 2.41 2.28
CA LYS A 135 26.71 1.39 3.31
C LYS A 135 25.36 0.86 3.79
N SER A 136 25.26 -0.46 3.94
CA SER A 136 24.09 -1.09 4.56
C SER A 136 23.91 -0.63 6.00
N ILE A 137 22.66 -0.66 6.44
CA ILE A 137 22.29 -0.46 7.84
C ILE A 137 23.05 -1.45 8.75
N PRO A 138 23.59 -1.01 9.90
CA PRO A 138 24.23 -1.93 10.83
C PRO A 138 23.24 -2.96 11.37
N GLU A 139 23.66 -4.23 11.45
CA GLU A 139 22.82 -5.33 11.93
C GLU A 139 22.31 -5.09 13.37
N SER A 140 23.10 -4.44 14.21
CA SER A 140 22.70 -4.03 15.56
C SER A 140 21.49 -3.09 15.53
N LEU A 141 21.46 -2.15 14.59
CA LEU A 141 20.36 -1.19 14.46
C LEU A 141 19.09 -1.88 13.93
N CYS A 142 19.22 -2.82 12.99
CA CYS A 142 18.10 -3.66 12.56
C CYS A 142 17.50 -4.44 13.73
N THR A 143 18.37 -5.08 14.53
CA THR A 143 17.94 -5.84 15.70
C THR A 143 17.19 -4.96 16.70
N ASP A 144 17.68 -3.76 16.97
CA ASP A 144 17.04 -2.82 17.89
C ASP A 144 15.71 -2.29 17.36
N LEU A 145 15.61 -2.02 16.05
CA LEU A 145 14.33 -1.65 15.41
C LEU A 145 13.28 -2.75 15.56
N LEU A 146 13.65 -4.00 15.27
CA LEU A 146 12.74 -5.14 15.36
C LEU A 146 12.24 -5.38 16.79
N LYS A 147 13.11 -5.25 17.80
CA LYS A 147 12.73 -5.38 19.21
C LYS A 147 11.73 -4.30 19.66
N ASN A 148 11.91 -3.06 19.22
CA ASN A 148 11.07 -1.94 19.64
C ASN A 148 9.66 -2.02 19.02
N VAL A 149 9.52 -2.53 17.81
CA VAL A 149 8.19 -2.74 17.19
C VAL A 149 7.33 -3.68 18.03
N ASP A 150 7.90 -4.78 18.54
CA ASP A 150 7.16 -5.75 19.35
C ASP A 150 6.63 -5.15 20.65
N LEU A 151 7.29 -4.12 21.19
CA LEU A 151 6.82 -3.38 22.36
C LEU A 151 5.55 -2.57 22.08
N PHE A 152 5.44 -1.94 20.90
CA PHE A 152 4.29 -1.09 20.53
C PHE A 152 3.11 -1.86 19.90
N ARG A 153 3.35 -3.08 19.40
CA ARG A 153 2.30 -3.97 18.87
C ARG A 153 1.18 -4.28 19.87
N GLY A 154 1.40 -4.14 21.17
CA GLY A 154 0.36 -4.29 22.19
C GLY A 154 -0.59 -3.08 22.34
N LEU A 155 -0.19 -1.88 21.88
CA LEU A 155 -0.90 -0.62 22.15
C LEU A 155 -1.67 -0.09 20.94
N VAL A 156 -1.09 -0.16 19.74
CA VAL A 156 -1.69 0.40 18.52
C VAL A 156 -2.99 -0.30 18.11
N PRO A 157 -3.08 -1.65 18.10
CA PRO A 157 -4.33 -2.33 17.74
C PRO A 157 -5.46 -2.05 18.73
N VAL A 158 -5.15 -1.81 20.00
CA VAL A 158 -6.15 -1.48 21.02
C VAL A 158 -6.81 -0.14 20.69
N TRP A 159 -6.04 0.86 20.27
CA TRP A 159 -6.59 2.16 19.87
C TRP A 159 -7.43 2.05 18.59
N GLU A 160 -6.90 1.46 17.53
CA GLU A 160 -7.58 1.41 16.23
C GLU A 160 -8.79 0.47 16.22
N CYS A 161 -8.63 -0.77 16.69
CA CYS A 161 -9.72 -1.74 16.66
C CYS A 161 -10.78 -1.47 17.73
N THR A 162 -10.41 -0.90 18.88
CA THR A 162 -11.38 -0.73 19.98
C THR A 162 -12.08 0.61 19.92
N LEU A 163 -11.40 1.73 19.63
CA LEU A 163 -12.04 3.04 19.72
C LEU A 163 -12.72 3.45 18.41
N ASN A 164 -12.04 3.30 17.27
CA ASN A 164 -12.63 3.68 15.98
C ASN A 164 -13.74 2.72 15.54
N ALA A 165 -13.54 1.40 15.68
CA ALA A 165 -14.59 0.44 15.33
C ALA A 165 -15.81 0.57 16.26
N THR A 166 -15.60 0.74 17.58
CA THR A 166 -16.71 0.95 18.53
C THR A 166 -17.41 2.28 18.30
N ALA A 167 -16.69 3.35 17.94
CA ALA A 167 -17.30 4.63 17.58
C ALA A 167 -18.17 4.51 16.31
N ASN A 168 -17.70 3.80 15.29
CA ASN A 168 -18.46 3.54 14.07
C ASN A 168 -19.71 2.68 14.35
N LEU A 169 -19.58 1.64 15.18
CA LEU A 169 -20.71 0.77 15.58
C LEU A 169 -21.73 1.49 16.49
N LYS A 170 -21.31 2.51 17.23
CA LYS A 170 -22.18 3.31 18.12
C LYS A 170 -22.78 4.55 17.44
N SER A 171 -22.34 4.89 16.24
CA SER A 171 -23.01 5.91 15.43
C SER A 171 -24.42 5.40 15.08
N PRO A 172 -25.48 6.24 15.20
CA PRO A 172 -26.84 5.78 14.96
C PRO A 172 -26.94 5.30 13.52
N ILE A 173 -27.27 4.02 13.36
CA ILE A 173 -27.68 3.42 12.08
C ILE A 173 -28.88 4.23 11.60
N LEU A 174 -28.64 5.21 10.74
CA LEU A 174 -29.71 5.93 10.06
C LEU A 174 -30.51 4.88 9.29
N PRO A 175 -31.85 4.78 9.50
CA PRO A 175 -32.64 3.81 8.76
C PRO A 175 -32.56 4.19 7.29
N VAL A 176 -31.96 3.29 6.50
CA VAL A 176 -32.07 3.32 5.04
C VAL A 176 -33.55 3.14 4.73
N LYS A 177 -34.22 4.23 4.33
CA LYS A 177 -35.50 4.10 3.61
C LYS A 177 -35.19 3.48 2.26
N LEU A 178 -35.78 2.33 2.00
CA LEU A 178 -35.94 1.76 0.66
C LEU A 178 -36.63 2.78 -0.27
#